data_AF-A0A1R4FZJ7-F1
#
_entry.id   AF-A0A1R4FZJ7-F1
#
_cell.length_a   1.000
_cell.length_b   1.000
_cell.length_c   1.000
_cell.angle_alpha   90.00
_cell.angle_beta   90.00
_cell.angle_gamma   90.00
#
_symmetry.space_group_name_H-M   'P 1'
#
loop_
_entity.id
_entity.type
_entity.pdbx_description
1 polymer ?
#
loop_
_entity_poly.entity_id
_entity_poly.type
_entity_poly.pdbx_seq_one_letter_code
_entity_poly.pdbx_strand_id
1 'polypeptide(L)'
;MLPSASVKHYQESQAIRSSAVREVRAQWRRMGEDFDLSWQTAGPRITATIEQAQAYSAASAVEYAVAEGTEVGVPLQLAGRVNVAAFAGATPSGGVVSAAARHAVVEAKQQIAQGVTAQQALRGGELFLRRLTLDSITGASSDALSTAIASSPPTTGFVRMLNPPSCPDCLLLAGKWFRWNEGFERHPGCDCRHVPARESMTELRTDPYEYFHRLSEREQNALFGEADAQAIRDGADMYRVRNVRNRGASTGHTWQARRYDSPTVTIDDILVQSHGNRGRAIELMAEHGFILPEGQVSGGAVLGNRGGSPWGWSAGAMGRGGTRPGATQSYRDAVQSGTRDILNPATQTAGERRFHQSYLAHEAAVAGRNPFGNRLLTAKERELIDRQWREQLAFLNSGREGAAQVRALAIKLGVL
;
A
#
# COMPACT_ATOMS: atom_id res chain seq x y z
N MET A 1 -16.17 -19.14 6.37
CA MET A 1 -15.11 -19.86 7.11
C MET A 1 -13.80 -19.51 6.43
N LEU A 2 -12.74 -19.12 7.16
CA LEU A 2 -11.45 -18.85 6.53
C LEU A 2 -10.83 -20.18 6.04
N PRO A 3 -10.16 -20.21 4.88
CA PRO A 3 -9.45 -21.40 4.42
C PRO A 3 -8.43 -21.90 5.45
N SER A 4 -8.28 -23.22 5.55
CA SER A 4 -7.39 -23.88 6.50
C SER A 4 -5.91 -23.53 6.24
N ALA A 5 -5.51 -23.47 4.96
CA ALA A 5 -4.16 -23.07 4.56
C ALA A 5 -3.85 -21.63 5.00
N SER A 6 -4.81 -20.72 4.81
CA SER A 6 -4.78 -19.35 5.33
C SER A 6 -4.53 -19.26 6.85
N VAL A 7 -5.20 -20.09 7.66
CA VAL A 7 -5.01 -20.10 9.12
C VAL A 7 -3.62 -20.64 9.49
N LYS A 8 -3.20 -21.74 8.87
CA LYS A 8 -1.89 -22.35 9.11
C LYS A 8 -0.74 -21.39 8.77
N HIS A 9 -0.78 -20.78 7.59
CA HIS A 9 0.24 -19.83 7.16
C HIS A 9 0.34 -18.62 8.09
N TYR A 10 -0.79 -18.15 8.63
CA TYR A 10 -0.78 -17.08 9.62
C TYR A 10 -0.04 -17.47 10.90
N GLN A 11 -0.34 -18.65 11.44
CA GLN A 11 0.31 -19.16 12.65
C GLN A 11 1.83 -19.33 12.44
N GLU A 12 2.24 -19.89 11.30
CA GLU A 12 3.65 -20.02 10.92
C GLU A 12 4.34 -18.66 10.80
N SER A 13 3.69 -17.70 10.13
CA SER A 13 4.20 -16.34 9.98
C SER A 13 4.41 -15.65 11.33
N GLN A 14 3.48 -15.82 12.28
CA GLN A 14 3.62 -15.28 13.63
C GLN A 14 4.75 -15.96 14.41
N ALA A 15 4.91 -17.28 14.27
CA ALA A 15 6.00 -18.02 14.89
C ALA A 15 7.37 -17.54 14.38
N ILE A 16 7.55 -17.42 13.06
CA ILE A 16 8.79 -16.93 12.44
C ILE A 16 9.10 -15.51 12.91
N ARG A 17 8.14 -14.59 12.80
CA ARG A 17 8.30 -13.18 13.19
C ARG A 17 8.63 -13.02 14.67
N SER A 18 7.90 -13.71 15.55
CA SER A 18 8.12 -13.61 16.99
C SER A 18 9.47 -14.20 17.40
N SER A 19 9.91 -15.30 16.77
CA SER A 19 11.22 -15.90 17.01
C SER A 19 12.36 -14.98 16.59
N ALA A 20 12.29 -14.45 15.37
CA ALA A 20 13.30 -13.54 14.84
C ALA A 20 13.43 -12.26 15.69
N VAL A 21 12.30 -11.64 16.09
CA VAL A 21 12.32 -10.45 16.95
C VAL A 21 12.93 -10.76 18.33
N ARG A 22 12.63 -11.92 18.93
CA ARG A 22 13.23 -12.32 20.21
C ARG A 22 14.74 -12.47 20.10
N GLU A 23 15.23 -13.12 19.04
CA GLU A 23 16.65 -13.35 18.84
C GLU A 23 17.41 -12.06 18.51
N VAL A 24 16.89 -11.23 17.60
CA VAL A 24 17.46 -9.90 17.30
C VAL A 24 17.55 -9.05 18.57
N ARG A 25 16.49 -9.05 19.38
CA ARG A 25 16.46 -8.35 20.67
C ARG A 25 17.51 -8.91 21.64
N ALA A 26 17.67 -10.23 21.72
CA ALA A 26 18.65 -10.86 22.59
C ALA A 26 20.08 -10.47 22.21
N GLN A 27 20.39 -10.39 20.91
CA GLN A 27 21.68 -9.89 20.43
C GLN A 27 21.86 -8.40 20.73
N TRP A 28 20.83 -7.58 20.46
CA TRP A 28 20.89 -6.14 20.70
C TRP A 28 21.06 -5.78 22.18
N ARG A 29 20.49 -6.55 23.11
CA ARG A 29 20.65 -6.33 24.55
C ARG A 29 22.08 -6.53 25.06
N ARG A 30 22.97 -7.10 24.25
CA ARG A 30 24.40 -7.25 24.57
C ARG A 30 25.21 -6.00 24.23
N MET A 31 24.59 -4.98 23.64
CA MET A 31 25.25 -3.71 23.31
C MET A 31 25.68 -3.00 24.59
N GLY A 32 26.96 -2.62 24.66
CA GLY A 32 27.53 -1.77 25.69
C GLY A 32 27.44 -0.28 25.33
N GLU A 33 28.17 0.56 26.06
CA GLU A 33 28.21 2.01 25.80
C GLU A 33 29.04 2.38 24.56
N ASP A 34 30.03 1.55 24.20
CA ASP A 34 30.66 1.63 22.89
C ASP A 34 29.81 0.88 21.86
N PHE A 35 28.94 1.65 21.18
CA PHE A 35 27.98 1.10 20.23
C PHE A 35 28.66 0.50 18.99
N ASP A 36 29.76 1.09 18.49
CA ASP A 36 30.42 0.54 17.30
C ASP A 36 31.17 -0.75 17.62
N LEU A 37 31.88 -0.79 18.74
CA LEU A 37 32.60 -2.00 19.17
C LEU A 37 31.62 -3.15 19.42
N SER A 38 30.53 -2.87 20.13
CA SER A 38 29.49 -3.88 20.40
C SER A 38 28.82 -4.39 19.12
N TRP A 39 28.61 -3.49 18.14
CA TRP A 39 28.01 -3.83 16.86
C TRP A 39 28.86 -4.81 16.04
N GLN A 40 30.19 -4.76 16.13
CA GLN A 40 31.05 -5.70 15.40
C GLN A 40 30.74 -7.17 15.75
N THR A 41 30.28 -7.42 16.98
CA THR A 41 29.88 -8.76 17.44
C THR A 41 28.39 -9.02 17.20
N ALA A 42 27.51 -8.06 17.53
CA ALA A 42 26.06 -8.25 17.46
C ALA A 42 25.51 -8.16 16.02
N GLY A 43 26.05 -7.27 15.20
CA GLY A 43 25.56 -6.93 13.86
C GLY A 43 25.51 -8.11 12.89
N PRO A 44 26.57 -8.92 12.74
CA PRO A 44 26.55 -10.10 11.87
C PRO A 44 25.49 -11.12 12.29
N ARG A 45 25.29 -11.32 13.61
CA ARG A 45 24.28 -12.25 14.14
C ARG A 45 22.87 -11.73 13.88
N ILE A 46 22.62 -10.44 14.15
CA ILE A 46 21.34 -9.78 13.86
C ILE A 46 21.00 -9.90 12.37
N THR A 47 21.97 -9.63 11.49
CA THR A 47 21.80 -9.73 10.03
C THR A 47 21.43 -11.15 9.63
N ALA A 48 22.20 -12.15 10.07
CA ALA A 48 21.95 -13.56 9.75
C ALA A 48 20.57 -14.02 10.25
N THR A 49 20.14 -13.59 11.44
CA THR A 49 18.80 -13.89 11.96
C THR A 49 17.69 -13.33 11.06
N ILE A 50 17.83 -12.09 10.59
CA ILE A 50 16.83 -11.47 9.71
C ILE A 50 16.80 -12.21 8.37
N GLU A 51 17.95 -12.44 7.74
CA GLU A 51 18.04 -13.11 6.42
C GLU A 51 17.50 -14.55 6.46
N GLN A 52 17.81 -15.29 7.53
CA GLN A 52 17.28 -16.62 7.73
C GLN A 52 15.75 -16.60 7.90
N ALA A 53 15.22 -15.64 8.67
CA ALA A 53 13.78 -15.50 8.84
C ALA A 53 13.08 -15.07 7.54
N GLN A 54 13.71 -14.26 6.70
CA GLN A 54 13.22 -13.94 5.35
C GLN A 54 13.11 -15.19 4.49
N ALA A 55 14.16 -16.01 4.43
CA ALA A 55 14.15 -17.24 3.64
C ALA A 55 13.07 -18.23 4.11
N TYR A 56 12.90 -18.42 5.42
CA TYR A 56 11.83 -19.27 5.96
C TYR A 56 10.45 -18.72 5.65
N SER A 57 10.25 -17.41 5.80
CA SER A 57 8.95 -16.79 5.53
C SER A 57 8.60 -16.85 4.04
N ALA A 58 9.57 -16.67 3.15
CA ALA A 58 9.40 -16.82 1.71
C ALA A 58 9.01 -18.26 1.33
N ALA A 59 9.65 -19.26 1.95
CA ALA A 59 9.30 -20.66 1.73
C ALA A 59 7.88 -20.99 2.19
N SER A 60 7.50 -20.61 3.42
CA SER A 60 6.13 -20.79 3.94
C SER A 60 5.09 -20.09 3.07
N ALA A 61 5.41 -18.92 2.50
CA ALA A 61 4.51 -18.19 1.62
C ALA A 61 4.25 -18.91 0.27
N VAL A 62 5.26 -19.54 -0.31
CA VAL A 62 5.10 -20.33 -1.54
C VAL A 62 4.30 -21.60 -1.27
N GLU A 63 4.56 -22.28 -0.16
CA GLU A 63 3.78 -23.46 0.27
C GLU A 63 2.31 -23.09 0.52
N TYR A 64 2.08 -21.97 1.20
CA TYR A 64 0.76 -21.38 1.38
C TYR A 64 0.06 -21.13 0.05
N ALA A 65 0.73 -20.50 -0.93
CA ALA A 65 0.13 -20.20 -2.22
C ALA A 65 -0.41 -21.45 -2.92
N VAL A 66 0.35 -22.55 -2.89
CA VAL A 66 -0.02 -23.82 -3.50
C VAL A 66 -1.19 -24.48 -2.75
N ALA A 67 -1.12 -24.52 -1.42
CA ALA A 67 -2.16 -25.11 -0.59
C ALA A 67 -3.47 -24.33 -0.68
N GLU A 68 -3.41 -23.00 -0.55
CA GLU A 68 -4.56 -22.10 -0.65
C GLU A 68 -5.17 -22.17 -2.04
N GLY A 69 -4.36 -22.11 -3.11
CA GLY A 69 -4.84 -22.24 -4.48
C GLY A 69 -5.62 -23.54 -4.70
N THR A 70 -5.16 -24.65 -4.12
CA THR A 70 -5.89 -25.93 -4.16
C THR A 70 -7.21 -25.84 -3.41
N GLU A 71 -7.21 -25.27 -2.21
CA GLU A 71 -8.40 -25.13 -1.36
C GLU A 71 -9.48 -24.22 -1.98
N VAL A 72 -9.08 -23.15 -2.68
CA VAL A 72 -9.99 -22.19 -3.32
C VAL A 72 -10.34 -22.55 -4.78
N GLY A 73 -9.95 -23.74 -5.27
CA GLY A 73 -10.28 -24.20 -6.63
C GLY A 73 -9.48 -23.54 -7.76
N VAL A 74 -8.37 -22.89 -7.41
CA VAL A 74 -7.41 -22.26 -8.34
C VAL A 74 -6.01 -22.84 -8.09
N PRO A 75 -5.78 -24.14 -8.37
CA PRO A 75 -4.49 -24.76 -8.11
C PRO A 75 -3.40 -24.06 -8.92
N LEU A 76 -2.30 -23.72 -8.25
CA LEU A 76 -1.15 -23.09 -8.88
C LEU A 76 -0.41 -24.11 -9.75
N GLN A 77 -0.03 -23.70 -10.96
CA GLN A 77 0.81 -24.46 -11.87
C GLN A 77 2.08 -23.67 -12.14
N LEU A 78 3.04 -23.76 -11.22
CA LEU A 78 4.28 -23.00 -11.30
C LEU A 78 5.08 -23.40 -12.55
N ALA A 79 5.46 -22.43 -13.37
CA ALA A 79 6.32 -22.63 -14.54
C ALA A 79 7.74 -23.11 -14.17
N GLY A 80 8.12 -22.96 -12.90
CA GLY A 80 9.38 -23.43 -12.34
C GLY A 80 9.38 -23.30 -10.82
N ARG A 81 10.41 -23.85 -10.17
CA ARG A 81 10.57 -23.72 -8.72
C ARG A 81 10.93 -22.29 -8.35
N VAL A 82 10.17 -21.69 -7.43
CA VAL A 82 10.50 -20.38 -6.86
C VAL A 82 11.80 -20.50 -6.05
N ASN A 83 12.81 -19.67 -6.38
CA ASN A 83 14.06 -19.62 -5.63
C ASN A 83 13.87 -18.79 -4.34
N VAL A 84 13.40 -19.43 -3.28
CA VAL A 84 13.10 -18.78 -2.00
C VAL A 84 14.30 -18.08 -1.36
N ALA A 85 15.53 -18.54 -1.65
CA ALA A 85 16.75 -17.93 -1.13
C ALA A 85 17.01 -16.54 -1.73
N ALA A 86 16.46 -16.23 -2.91
CA ALA A 86 16.61 -14.93 -3.56
C ALA A 86 15.85 -13.80 -2.85
N PHE A 87 14.95 -14.12 -1.91
CA PHE A 87 14.17 -13.14 -1.14
C PHE A 87 14.82 -12.79 0.21
N ALA A 88 16.01 -13.30 0.49
CA ALA A 88 16.79 -12.96 1.69
C ALA A 88 17.88 -11.92 1.37
N GLY A 89 18.22 -11.08 2.36
CA GLY A 89 19.32 -10.11 2.27
C GLY A 89 18.92 -8.73 1.76
N ALA A 90 17.69 -8.57 1.27
CA ALA A 90 17.14 -7.29 0.84
C ALA A 90 16.01 -6.81 1.75
N THR A 91 15.96 -5.51 2.03
CA THR A 91 14.81 -4.87 2.67
C THR A 91 13.67 -4.67 1.66
N PRO A 92 12.42 -4.42 2.08
CA PRO A 92 11.30 -4.15 1.16
C PRO A 92 11.54 -2.94 0.24
N SER A 93 12.46 -2.05 0.64
CA SER A 93 12.89 -0.89 -0.13
C SER A 93 13.89 -1.20 -1.26
N GLY A 94 14.43 -2.42 -1.31
CA GLY A 94 15.51 -2.86 -2.19
C GLY A 94 16.92 -2.60 -1.64
N GLY A 95 17.06 -2.14 -0.39
CA GLY A 95 18.36 -1.94 0.26
C GLY A 95 18.92 -3.24 0.85
N VAL A 96 20.21 -3.25 1.21
CA VAL A 96 20.84 -4.43 1.85
C VAL A 96 20.47 -4.48 3.33
N VAL A 97 20.04 -5.65 3.84
CA VAL A 97 19.60 -5.84 5.23
C VAL A 97 20.71 -5.49 6.23
N SER A 98 21.95 -5.88 5.97
CA SER A 98 23.09 -5.59 6.86
C SER A 98 23.33 -4.08 7.02
N ALA A 99 23.27 -3.33 5.92
CA ALA A 99 23.39 -1.88 5.93
C ALA A 99 22.21 -1.24 6.68
N ALA A 100 20.98 -1.66 6.37
CA ALA A 100 19.78 -1.20 7.04
C ALA A 100 19.83 -1.48 8.56
N ALA A 101 20.28 -2.65 8.99
CA ALA A 101 20.38 -3.00 10.39
C ALA A 101 21.41 -2.13 11.14
N ARG A 102 22.52 -1.75 10.47
CA ARG A 102 23.53 -0.84 11.05
C ARG A 102 22.96 0.56 11.33
N HIS A 103 21.90 0.99 10.64
CA HIS A 103 21.24 2.26 10.98
C HIS A 103 20.71 2.29 12.41
N ALA A 104 20.43 1.16 13.06
CA ALA A 104 20.06 1.12 14.48
C ALA A 104 21.12 1.77 15.40
N VAL A 105 22.41 1.60 15.06
CA VAL A 105 23.52 2.23 15.78
C VAL A 105 23.54 3.73 15.52
N VAL A 106 23.27 4.14 14.27
CA VAL A 106 23.20 5.56 13.88
C VAL A 106 22.07 6.27 14.63
N GLU A 107 20.87 5.67 14.67
CA GLU A 107 19.71 6.15 15.42
C GLU A 107 20.03 6.33 16.91
N ALA A 108 20.68 5.34 17.53
CA ALA A 108 21.09 5.43 18.92
C ALA A 108 22.09 6.58 19.15
N LYS A 109 23.08 6.76 18.27
CA LYS A 109 24.05 7.87 18.37
C LYS A 109 23.42 9.25 18.17
N GLN A 110 22.46 9.36 17.24
CA GLN A 110 21.72 10.60 17.02
C GLN A 110 20.92 10.99 18.26
N GLN A 111 20.33 10.01 18.94
CA GLN A 111 19.65 10.21 20.22
C GLN A 111 20.65 10.69 21.31
N ILE A 112 21.82 10.07 21.45
CA ILE A 112 22.85 10.56 22.36
C ILE A 112 23.22 12.02 22.08
N ALA A 113 23.36 12.40 20.80
CA ALA A 113 23.65 13.77 20.41
C ALA A 113 22.53 14.76 20.78
N GLN A 114 21.30 14.27 21.00
CA GLN A 114 20.15 15.03 21.49
C GLN A 114 20.03 15.03 23.02
N GLY A 115 21.00 14.45 23.75
CA GLY A 115 21.08 14.50 25.21
C GLY A 115 20.32 13.41 25.96
N VAL A 116 19.77 12.38 25.28
CA VAL A 116 19.22 11.20 25.97
C VAL A 116 20.31 10.23 26.39
N THR A 117 20.03 9.42 27.43
CA THR A 117 21.02 8.50 28.00
C THR A 117 21.30 7.32 27.07
N ALA A 118 22.47 6.67 27.22
CA ALA A 118 22.84 5.49 26.42
C ALA A 118 21.79 4.37 26.48
N GLN A 119 21.20 4.14 27.66
CA GLN A 119 20.14 3.15 27.83
C GLN A 119 18.86 3.51 27.04
N GLN A 120 18.47 4.78 27.04
CA GLN A 120 17.31 5.26 26.27
C GLN A 120 17.59 5.20 24.76
N ALA A 121 18.79 5.62 24.35
CA ALA A 121 19.24 5.56 22.96
C ALA A 121 19.25 4.12 22.41
N LEU A 122 19.76 3.15 23.18
CA LEU A 122 19.72 1.74 22.80
C LEU A 122 18.28 1.23 22.68
N ARG A 123 17.34 1.73 23.50
CA ARG A 123 15.92 1.38 23.34
C ARG A 123 15.35 1.92 22.02
N GLY A 124 15.78 3.09 21.57
CA GLY A 124 15.47 3.63 20.25
C GLY A 124 15.94 2.71 19.12
N GLY A 125 17.21 2.28 19.18
CA GLY A 125 17.77 1.32 18.22
C GLY A 125 17.06 -0.05 18.24
N GLU A 126 16.64 -0.54 19.42
CA GLU A 126 15.86 -1.78 19.56
C GLU A 126 14.51 -1.67 18.82
N LEU A 127 13.81 -0.54 18.97
CA LEU A 127 12.53 -0.30 18.31
C LEU A 127 12.69 -0.23 16.79
N PHE A 128 13.77 0.41 16.31
CA PHE A 128 14.11 0.43 14.89
C PHE A 128 14.37 -1.00 14.36
N LEU A 129 15.22 -1.78 15.02
CA LEU A 129 15.53 -3.16 14.60
C LEU A 129 14.31 -4.06 14.60
N ARG A 130 13.45 -3.94 15.62
CA ARG A 130 12.18 -4.68 15.67
C ARG A 130 11.32 -4.37 14.43
N ARG A 131 11.19 -3.10 14.06
CA ARG A 131 10.44 -2.69 12.87
C ARG A 131 11.07 -3.22 11.60
N LEU A 132 12.38 -3.01 11.42
CA LEU A 132 13.13 -3.51 10.27
C LEU A 132 12.97 -5.03 10.11
N THR A 133 13.09 -5.78 11.20
CA THR A 133 12.95 -7.25 11.21
C THR A 133 11.56 -7.67 10.74
N LEU A 134 10.49 -7.09 11.33
CA LEU A 134 9.12 -7.43 10.97
C LEU A 134 8.81 -7.06 9.51
N ASP A 135 9.22 -5.88 9.07
CA ASP A 135 8.99 -5.40 7.72
C ASP A 135 9.75 -6.24 6.69
N SER A 136 11.00 -6.62 6.97
CA SER A 136 11.84 -7.41 6.06
C SER A 136 11.33 -8.85 5.88
N ILE A 137 10.87 -9.48 6.96
CA ILE A 137 10.26 -10.83 6.91
C ILE A 137 8.95 -10.79 6.12
N THR A 138 8.11 -9.80 6.39
CA THR A 138 6.80 -9.63 5.72
C THR A 138 6.99 -9.28 4.24
N GLY A 139 7.99 -8.43 3.94
CA GLY A 139 8.57 -8.16 2.61
C GLY A 139 8.78 -9.43 1.80
N ALA A 140 9.74 -10.24 2.26
CA ALA A 140 10.15 -11.48 1.62
C ALA A 140 8.98 -12.46 1.39
N SER A 141 8.07 -12.58 2.36
CA SER A 141 6.86 -13.41 2.24
C SER A 141 5.99 -12.98 1.05
N SER A 142 5.65 -11.70 0.94
CA SER A 142 4.76 -11.25 -0.12
C SER A 142 5.42 -11.17 -1.49
N ASP A 143 6.71 -10.90 -1.57
CA ASP A 143 7.45 -10.96 -2.83
C ASP A 143 7.52 -12.39 -3.35
N ALA A 144 7.77 -13.37 -2.48
CA ALA A 144 7.75 -14.79 -2.83
C ALA A 144 6.36 -15.27 -3.25
N LEU A 145 5.31 -14.86 -2.52
CA LEU A 145 3.92 -15.15 -2.85
C LEU A 145 3.51 -14.54 -4.20
N SER A 146 3.88 -13.28 -4.44
CA SER A 146 3.64 -12.61 -5.73
C SER A 146 4.35 -13.32 -6.87
N THR A 147 5.57 -13.79 -6.64
CA THR A 147 6.35 -14.57 -7.61
C THR A 147 5.68 -15.91 -7.90
N ALA A 148 5.18 -16.61 -6.89
CA ALA A 148 4.45 -17.86 -7.07
C ALA A 148 3.19 -17.65 -7.95
N ILE A 149 2.39 -16.62 -7.64
CA ILE A 149 1.20 -16.25 -8.41
C ILE A 149 1.58 -15.86 -9.86
N ALA A 150 2.57 -15.00 -10.04
CA ALA A 150 3.02 -14.56 -11.36
C ALA A 150 3.59 -15.70 -12.21
N SER A 151 4.21 -16.69 -11.57
CA SER A 151 4.78 -17.87 -12.25
C SER A 151 3.74 -18.94 -12.60
N SER A 152 2.47 -18.75 -12.25
CA SER A 152 1.40 -19.71 -12.48
C SER A 152 0.39 -19.18 -13.50
N PRO A 153 0.42 -19.64 -14.77
CA PRO A 153 -0.50 -19.16 -15.80
C PRO A 153 -2.00 -19.28 -15.47
N PRO A 154 -2.48 -20.33 -14.75
CA PRO A 154 -3.88 -20.42 -14.35
C PRO A 154 -4.32 -19.33 -13.36
N THR A 155 -3.40 -18.67 -12.67
CA THR A 155 -3.66 -17.56 -11.74
C THR A 155 -3.40 -16.24 -12.44
N THR A 156 -4.46 -15.47 -12.69
CA THR A 156 -4.35 -14.16 -13.34
C THR A 156 -4.18 -13.03 -12.31
N GLY A 157 -4.30 -13.33 -11.02
CA GLY A 157 -4.16 -12.34 -9.95
C GLY A 157 -4.40 -12.91 -8.55
N PHE A 158 -4.83 -12.03 -7.66
CA PHE A 158 -5.11 -12.35 -6.26
C PHE A 158 -6.21 -11.46 -5.69
N VAL A 159 -6.88 -11.95 -4.66
CA VAL A 159 -7.76 -11.16 -3.80
C VAL A 159 -7.00 -10.76 -2.54
N ARG A 160 -7.08 -9.49 -2.13
CA ARG A 160 -6.52 -9.06 -0.84
C ARG A 160 -7.43 -9.51 0.29
N MET A 161 -6.91 -10.40 1.13
CA MET A 161 -7.60 -10.91 2.32
C MET A 161 -7.06 -10.22 3.56
N LEU A 162 -7.99 -9.76 4.42
CA LEU A 162 -7.63 -9.17 5.70
C LEU A 162 -7.21 -10.24 6.69
N ASN A 163 -6.28 -9.87 7.56
CA ASN A 163 -6.06 -10.55 8.81
C ASN A 163 -6.30 -9.56 9.95
N PRO A 164 -7.46 -9.64 10.64
CA PRO A 164 -7.76 -8.73 11.74
C PRO A 164 -6.74 -8.84 12.89
N PRO A 165 -6.36 -7.72 13.54
CA PRO A 165 -6.76 -6.35 13.23
C PRO A 165 -6.00 -5.79 12.00
N SER A 166 -6.73 -5.29 11.01
CA SER A 166 -6.15 -4.66 9.82
C SER A 166 -6.34 -3.14 9.84
N CYS A 167 -5.46 -2.40 9.17
CA CYS A 167 -5.58 -0.94 9.10
C CYS A 167 -6.75 -0.50 8.17
N PRO A 168 -7.17 0.77 8.25
CA PRO A 168 -8.26 1.29 7.41
C PRO A 168 -7.97 1.23 5.91
N ASP A 169 -6.71 1.44 5.51
CA ASP A 169 -6.32 1.39 4.09
C ASP A 169 -6.43 -0.04 3.54
N CYS A 170 -6.10 -1.04 4.35
CA CYS A 170 -6.25 -2.43 3.97
C CYS A 170 -7.72 -2.84 3.93
N LEU A 171 -8.53 -2.37 4.88
CA LEU A 171 -9.97 -2.60 4.92
C LEU A 171 -10.66 -2.16 3.62
N LEU A 172 -10.28 -1.01 3.06
CA LEU A 172 -10.81 -0.52 1.79
C LEU A 172 -10.41 -1.36 0.57
N LEU A 173 -9.30 -2.08 0.67
CA LEU A 173 -8.79 -2.94 -0.38
C LEU A 173 -9.21 -4.40 -0.19
N ALA A 174 -9.90 -4.71 0.91
CA ALA A 174 -10.36 -6.03 1.25
C ALA A 174 -11.33 -6.58 0.19
N GLY A 175 -11.17 -7.85 -0.18
CA GLY A 175 -12.03 -8.50 -1.16
C GLY A 175 -11.86 -7.98 -2.60
N LYS A 176 -11.04 -6.95 -2.83
CA LYS A 176 -10.70 -6.49 -4.17
C LYS A 176 -9.74 -7.48 -4.83
N TRP A 177 -10.05 -7.83 -6.07
CA TRP A 177 -9.13 -8.56 -6.93
C TRP A 177 -8.14 -7.60 -7.58
N PHE A 178 -6.88 -8.02 -7.61
CA PHE A 178 -5.75 -7.35 -8.24
C PHE A 178 -5.12 -8.31 -9.22
N ARG A 179 -4.71 -7.80 -10.38
CA ARG A 179 -3.94 -8.60 -11.33
C ARG A 179 -2.56 -8.93 -10.78
N TRP A 180 -1.98 -10.04 -11.22
CA TRP A 180 -0.67 -10.54 -10.78
C TRP A 180 0.48 -9.50 -10.89
N ASN A 181 0.34 -8.52 -11.79
CA ASN A 181 1.35 -7.50 -12.06
C ASN A 181 1.05 -6.12 -11.42
N GLU A 182 0.00 -5.99 -10.59
CA GLU A 182 -0.32 -4.77 -9.86
C GLU A 182 0.53 -4.61 -8.58
N GLY A 183 1.16 -5.69 -8.10
CA GLY A 183 1.95 -5.73 -6.87
C GLY A 183 1.14 -5.47 -5.60
N PHE A 184 1.82 -5.47 -4.46
CA PHE A 184 1.19 -5.36 -3.14
C PHE A 184 1.66 -4.13 -2.39
N GLU A 185 1.08 -2.97 -2.71
CA GLU A 185 1.33 -1.77 -1.91
C GLU A 185 0.82 -1.98 -0.48
N ARG A 186 1.74 -1.95 0.49
CA ARG A 186 1.43 -2.01 1.93
C ARG A 186 2.33 -1.08 2.72
N HIS A 187 1.87 -0.74 3.91
CA HIS A 187 2.67 -0.02 4.89
C HIS A 187 3.42 -1.01 5.80
N PRO A 188 4.50 -0.55 6.46
CA PRO A 188 5.14 -1.27 7.57
C PRO A 188 4.16 -1.84 8.59
N GLY A 189 4.35 -3.10 8.98
CA GLY A 189 3.49 -3.80 9.94
C GLY A 189 2.14 -4.30 9.42
N CYS A 190 1.81 -4.12 8.14
CA CYS A 190 0.64 -4.74 7.52
C CYS A 190 0.78 -6.27 7.45
N ASP A 191 -0.28 -7.00 7.80
CA ASP A 191 -0.35 -8.47 7.82
C ASP A 191 -1.43 -9.05 6.87
N CYS A 192 -1.96 -8.21 5.98
CA CYS A 192 -2.85 -8.65 4.92
C CYS A 192 -2.10 -9.55 3.91
N ARG A 193 -2.84 -10.42 3.21
CA ARG A 193 -2.26 -11.44 2.33
C ARG A 193 -2.93 -11.52 0.96
N HIS A 194 -2.26 -12.21 0.04
CA HIS A 194 -2.81 -12.58 -1.27
C HIS A 194 -3.49 -13.94 -1.17
N VAL A 195 -4.76 -14.00 -1.57
CA VAL A 195 -5.39 -15.28 -1.90
C VAL A 195 -5.33 -15.43 -3.42
N PRO A 196 -4.64 -16.46 -3.97
CA PRO A 196 -4.57 -16.66 -5.41
C PRO A 196 -5.96 -16.75 -6.04
N ALA A 197 -6.18 -16.06 -7.15
CA ALA A 197 -7.50 -15.99 -7.78
C ALA A 197 -7.41 -15.75 -9.30
N ARG A 198 -8.39 -16.28 -10.05
CA ARG A 198 -8.51 -16.05 -11.51
C ARG A 198 -9.28 -14.79 -11.88
N GLU A 199 -10.09 -14.32 -10.95
CA GLU A 199 -10.95 -13.18 -11.10
C GLU A 199 -11.46 -12.77 -9.73
N SER A 200 -12.41 -11.85 -9.71
CA SER A 200 -13.06 -11.40 -8.50
C SER A 200 -14.02 -12.48 -8.04
N MET A 201 -13.57 -13.31 -7.11
CA MET A 201 -14.37 -14.38 -6.52
C MET A 201 -15.18 -13.83 -5.34
N THR A 202 -16.50 -13.95 -5.40
CA THR A 202 -17.41 -13.41 -4.38
C THR A 202 -17.22 -14.08 -3.02
N GLU A 203 -16.85 -15.37 -3.04
CA GLU A 203 -16.61 -16.24 -1.88
C GLU A 203 -15.39 -15.81 -1.06
N LEU A 204 -14.49 -15.03 -1.66
CA LEU A 204 -13.27 -14.51 -1.03
C LEU A 204 -13.41 -13.04 -0.62
N ARG A 205 -14.57 -12.40 -0.86
CA ARG A 205 -14.78 -11.00 -0.54
C ARG A 205 -15.03 -10.82 0.96
N THR A 206 -14.19 -10.01 1.59
CA THR A 206 -14.56 -9.37 2.86
C THR A 206 -15.25 -8.07 2.53
N ASP A 207 -16.51 -7.91 2.93
CA ASP A 207 -17.22 -6.65 2.79
C ASP A 207 -16.68 -5.63 3.81
N PRO A 208 -16.14 -4.48 3.37
CA PRO A 208 -15.56 -3.51 4.29
C PRO A 208 -16.58 -2.89 5.26
N TYR A 209 -17.81 -2.65 4.81
CA TYR A 209 -18.88 -2.11 5.66
C TYR A 209 -19.36 -3.17 6.64
N GLU A 210 -19.53 -4.41 6.21
CA GLU A 210 -19.89 -5.50 7.12
C GLU A 210 -18.82 -5.70 8.21
N TYR A 211 -17.54 -5.66 7.84
CA TYR A 211 -16.45 -5.72 8.82
C TYR A 211 -16.51 -4.53 9.80
N PHE A 212 -16.67 -3.30 9.30
CA PHE A 212 -16.80 -2.11 10.15
C PHE A 212 -17.96 -2.23 11.14
N HIS A 213 -19.13 -2.70 10.70
CA HIS A 213 -20.32 -2.85 11.55
C HIS A 213 -20.24 -3.99 12.56
N ARG A 214 -19.35 -4.97 12.35
CA ARG A 214 -19.07 -6.03 13.36
C ARG A 214 -18.16 -5.55 14.49
N LEU A 215 -17.40 -4.48 14.29
CA LEU A 215 -16.55 -3.88 15.33
C LEU A 215 -17.41 -3.12 16.34
N SER A 216 -16.99 -3.12 17.61
CA SER A 216 -17.56 -2.22 18.62
C SER A 216 -17.29 -0.76 18.26
N GLU A 217 -18.09 0.17 18.79
CA GLU A 217 -17.90 1.60 18.53
C GLU A 217 -16.49 2.07 18.91
N ARG A 218 -15.95 1.56 20.03
CA ARG A 218 -14.57 1.83 20.45
C ARG A 218 -13.55 1.36 19.42
N GLU A 219 -13.73 0.20 18.83
CA GLU A 219 -12.84 -0.34 17.79
C GLU A 219 -12.98 0.42 16.48
N GLN A 220 -14.20 0.80 16.08
CA GLN A 220 -14.44 1.67 14.93
C GLN A 220 -13.71 3.01 15.09
N ASN A 221 -13.84 3.64 16.26
CA ASN A 221 -13.19 4.91 16.58
C ASN A 221 -11.66 4.75 16.67
N ALA A 222 -11.15 3.62 17.19
CA ALA A 222 -9.71 3.34 17.18
C ALA A 222 -9.16 3.15 15.77
N LEU A 223 -9.97 2.60 14.86
CA LEU A 223 -9.57 2.31 13.48
C LEU A 223 -9.59 3.57 12.60
N PHE A 224 -10.69 4.32 12.60
CA PHE A 224 -10.88 5.49 11.72
C PHE A 224 -10.64 6.84 12.40
N GLY A 225 -10.63 6.90 13.73
CA GLY A 225 -10.81 8.14 14.49
C GLY A 225 -12.29 8.41 14.76
N GLU A 226 -12.60 9.11 15.84
CA GLU A 226 -13.99 9.32 16.30
C GLU A 226 -14.86 10.02 15.24
N ALA A 227 -14.36 11.13 14.67
CA ALA A 227 -15.06 11.91 13.65
C ALA A 227 -15.37 11.09 12.39
N ASP A 228 -14.35 10.46 11.83
CA ASP A 228 -14.46 9.66 10.60
C ASP A 228 -15.34 8.42 10.82
N ALA A 229 -15.20 7.74 11.95
CA ALA A 229 -16.04 6.59 12.29
C ALA A 229 -17.51 7.01 12.46
N GLN A 230 -17.77 8.15 13.08
CA GLN A 230 -19.12 8.68 13.22
C GLN A 230 -19.72 9.06 11.85
N ALA A 231 -18.96 9.71 10.98
CA ALA A 231 -19.39 10.02 9.62
C ALA A 231 -19.79 8.74 8.86
N ILE A 232 -19.01 7.67 8.97
CA ILE A 232 -19.34 6.36 8.36
C ILE A 232 -20.61 5.77 8.97
N ARG A 233 -20.81 5.82 10.30
CA ARG A 233 -22.07 5.40 10.93
C ARG A 233 -23.28 6.22 10.46
N ASP A 234 -23.05 7.48 10.13
CA ASP A 234 -24.07 8.43 9.63
C ASP A 234 -24.32 8.31 8.11
N GLY A 235 -23.67 7.35 7.43
CA GLY A 235 -23.91 7.00 6.04
C GLY A 235 -22.87 7.54 5.05
N ALA A 236 -21.81 8.20 5.51
CA ALA A 236 -20.73 8.61 4.63
C ALA A 236 -20.02 7.39 4.01
N ASP A 237 -19.60 7.53 2.76
CA ASP A 237 -18.83 6.52 2.06
C ASP A 237 -17.41 6.43 2.64
N MET A 238 -17.03 5.26 3.16
CA MET A 238 -15.75 5.07 3.85
C MET A 238 -14.54 5.31 2.94
N TYR A 239 -14.69 5.12 1.63
CA TYR A 239 -13.62 5.38 0.66
C TYR A 239 -13.41 6.88 0.51
N ARG A 240 -14.47 7.69 0.49
CA ARG A 240 -14.37 9.17 0.50
C ARG A 240 -13.70 9.65 1.78
N VAL A 241 -14.21 9.22 2.94
CA VAL A 241 -13.69 9.60 4.26
C VAL A 241 -12.20 9.33 4.34
N ARG A 242 -11.78 8.08 4.08
CA ARG A 242 -10.37 7.71 4.20
C ARG A 242 -9.48 8.36 3.15
N ASN A 243 -9.94 8.48 1.90
CA ASN A 243 -9.13 9.11 0.86
C ASN A 243 -8.90 10.59 1.17
N VAL A 244 -9.91 11.32 1.65
CA VAL A 244 -9.76 12.72 2.08
C VAL A 244 -8.85 12.82 3.31
N ARG A 245 -8.99 11.92 4.29
CA ARG A 245 -8.09 11.85 5.45
C ARG A 245 -6.62 11.70 5.03
N ASN A 246 -6.35 10.84 4.06
CA ASN A 246 -5.00 10.55 3.61
C ASN A 246 -4.39 11.65 2.72
N ARG A 247 -5.18 12.28 1.85
CA ARG A 247 -4.69 13.22 0.81
C ARG A 247 -5.03 14.69 1.05
N GLY A 248 -5.84 14.97 2.07
CA GLY A 248 -6.50 16.25 2.26
C GLY A 248 -7.69 16.46 1.32
N ALA A 249 -8.37 17.58 1.55
CA ALA A 249 -9.49 17.99 0.72
C ALA A 249 -9.03 18.38 -0.70
N SER A 250 -9.91 18.13 -1.68
CA SER A 250 -9.70 18.51 -3.07
C SER A 250 -9.74 20.02 -3.25
N THR A 251 -8.97 20.55 -4.19
CA THR A 251 -9.11 21.96 -4.61
C THR A 251 -10.28 22.18 -5.58
N GLY A 252 -10.92 21.12 -6.06
CA GLY A 252 -12.04 21.21 -7.04
C GLY A 252 -11.64 21.71 -8.44
N HIS A 253 -10.37 22.10 -8.63
CA HIS A 253 -9.91 22.71 -9.87
C HIS A 253 -9.52 21.71 -10.96
N THR A 254 -9.17 20.47 -10.59
CA THR A 254 -8.74 19.46 -11.56
C THR A 254 -9.95 18.80 -12.23
N TRP A 255 -9.78 18.40 -13.49
CA TRP A 255 -10.80 17.65 -14.22
C TRP A 255 -11.23 16.37 -13.47
N GLN A 256 -10.29 15.68 -12.82
CA GLN A 256 -10.58 14.50 -12.00
C GLN A 256 -11.43 14.85 -10.78
N ALA A 257 -11.09 15.94 -10.08
CA ALA A 257 -11.86 16.38 -8.92
C ALA A 257 -13.31 16.67 -9.28
N ARG A 258 -13.55 17.34 -10.42
CA ARG A 258 -14.90 17.64 -10.92
C ARG A 258 -15.63 16.40 -11.42
N ARG A 259 -14.95 15.53 -12.16
CA ARG A 259 -15.53 14.30 -12.71
C ARG A 259 -16.01 13.34 -11.61
N TYR A 260 -15.22 13.23 -10.55
CA TYR A 260 -15.48 12.32 -9.44
C TYR A 260 -16.09 13.01 -8.24
N ASP A 261 -16.55 14.25 -8.36
CA ASP A 261 -17.12 15.04 -7.26
C ASP A 261 -16.32 14.87 -5.95
N SER A 262 -15.03 15.19 -6.04
CA SER A 262 -14.10 14.99 -4.92
C SER A 262 -14.37 16.02 -3.82
N PRO A 263 -14.56 15.59 -2.55
CA PRO A 263 -14.86 16.51 -1.46
C PRO A 263 -13.79 17.60 -1.34
N THR A 264 -14.25 18.85 -1.22
CA THR A 264 -13.40 20.05 -1.07
C THR A 264 -13.25 20.51 0.38
N VAL A 265 -13.82 19.76 1.32
CA VAL A 265 -13.70 19.94 2.77
C VAL A 265 -13.38 18.61 3.43
N THR A 266 -12.87 18.66 4.66
CA THR A 266 -12.68 17.46 5.49
C THR A 266 -13.90 17.18 6.38
N ILE A 267 -13.97 15.97 6.95
CA ILE A 267 -14.99 15.65 7.97
C ILE A 267 -14.84 16.56 9.18
N ASP A 268 -13.60 16.83 9.62
CA ASP A 268 -13.33 17.74 10.73
C ASP A 268 -13.88 19.15 10.45
N ASP A 269 -13.72 19.67 9.23
CA ASP A 269 -14.30 20.96 8.82
C ASP A 269 -15.84 20.94 8.84
N ILE A 270 -16.46 19.84 8.41
CA ILE A 270 -17.91 19.67 8.43
C ILE A 270 -18.43 19.66 9.88
N LEU A 271 -17.73 18.98 10.77
CA LEU A 271 -18.12 18.92 12.19
C LEU A 271 -18.00 20.30 12.87
N VAL A 272 -17.00 21.11 12.49
CA VAL A 272 -16.89 22.50 12.94
C VAL A 272 -18.06 23.34 12.40
N GLN A 273 -18.38 23.22 11.11
CA GLN A 273 -19.46 23.98 10.46
C GLN A 273 -20.87 23.56 10.91
N SER A 274 -21.03 22.32 11.37
CA SER A 274 -22.32 21.84 11.86
C SER A 274 -22.68 22.37 13.25
N HIS A 275 -21.73 23.00 13.96
CA HIS A 275 -21.90 23.51 15.32
C HIS A 275 -22.46 22.45 16.29
N GLY A 276 -22.05 21.19 16.13
CA GLY A 276 -22.51 20.06 16.94
C GLY A 276 -23.91 19.53 16.59
N ASN A 277 -24.58 20.06 15.56
CA ASN A 277 -25.85 19.55 15.09
C ASN A 277 -25.64 18.38 14.11
N ARG A 278 -26.03 17.17 14.54
CA ARG A 278 -25.90 15.95 13.72
C ARG A 278 -26.67 16.02 12.40
N GLY A 279 -27.89 16.58 12.40
CA GLY A 279 -28.67 16.74 11.17
C GLY A 279 -27.95 17.64 10.17
N ARG A 280 -27.41 18.77 10.64
CA ARG A 280 -26.62 19.67 9.80
C ARG A 280 -25.33 19.03 9.30
N ALA A 281 -24.67 18.21 10.12
CA ALA A 281 -23.48 17.47 9.68
C ALA A 281 -23.81 16.49 8.55
N ILE A 282 -24.94 15.77 8.63
CA ILE A 282 -25.41 14.86 7.57
C ILE A 282 -25.72 15.62 6.28
N GLU A 283 -26.41 16.76 6.37
CA GLU A 283 -26.67 17.63 5.21
C GLU A 283 -25.36 18.08 4.55
N LEU A 284 -24.41 18.58 5.33
CA LEU A 284 -23.10 19.02 4.83
C LEU A 284 -22.30 17.85 4.23
N MET A 285 -22.37 16.65 4.81
CA MET A 285 -21.74 15.45 4.25
C MET A 285 -22.35 15.08 2.90
N ALA A 286 -23.66 15.24 2.71
CA ALA A 286 -24.31 15.04 1.43
C ALA A 286 -23.93 16.14 0.42
N GLU A 287 -23.96 17.42 0.82
CA GLU A 287 -23.56 18.55 -0.02
C GLU A 287 -22.12 18.44 -0.52
N HIS A 288 -21.20 17.92 0.30
CA HIS A 288 -19.79 17.81 -0.03
C HIS A 288 -19.38 16.43 -0.59
N GLY A 289 -20.34 15.57 -0.92
CA GLY A 289 -20.08 14.31 -1.62
C GLY A 289 -19.41 13.21 -0.76
N PHE A 290 -19.61 13.27 0.56
CA PHE A 290 -19.28 12.18 1.48
C PHE A 290 -20.43 11.17 1.58
N ILE A 291 -21.68 11.62 1.63
CA ILE A 291 -22.86 10.76 1.49
C ILE A 291 -23.24 10.76 0.01
N LEU A 292 -23.18 9.58 -0.61
CA LEU A 292 -23.41 9.41 -2.04
C LEU A 292 -24.84 8.93 -2.33
N PRO A 293 -25.46 9.30 -3.46
CA PRO A 293 -26.80 8.86 -3.83
C PRO A 293 -26.95 7.33 -3.88
N GLU A 294 -25.89 6.61 -4.25
CA GLU A 294 -25.84 5.15 -4.28
C GLU A 294 -25.69 4.51 -2.89
N GLY A 295 -25.47 5.32 -1.86
CA GLY A 295 -25.22 4.87 -0.49
C GLY A 295 -23.83 4.22 -0.31
N GLN A 296 -23.71 3.46 0.78
CA GLN A 296 -22.49 2.73 1.14
C GLN A 296 -22.37 1.46 0.30
N VAL A 297 -21.49 1.50 -0.72
CA VAL A 297 -21.30 0.37 -1.65
C VAL A 297 -19.93 -0.27 -1.44
N SER A 298 -19.94 -1.58 -1.21
CA SER A 298 -18.73 -2.40 -1.14
C SER A 298 -17.96 -2.36 -2.46
N GLY A 299 -16.66 -2.10 -2.39
CA GLY A 299 -15.86 -1.77 -3.56
C GLY A 299 -16.06 -0.33 -4.08
N GLY A 300 -16.74 0.56 -3.36
CA GLY A 300 -16.87 1.99 -3.64
C GLY A 300 -17.98 2.36 -4.62
N ALA A 301 -18.69 3.46 -4.32
CA ALA A 301 -19.82 3.95 -5.12
C ALA A 301 -19.40 4.84 -6.32
N VAL A 302 -18.14 5.27 -6.39
CA VAL A 302 -17.65 6.18 -7.45
C VAL A 302 -17.39 5.43 -8.77
N LEU A 303 -17.75 6.06 -9.89
CA LEU A 303 -17.55 5.56 -11.27
C LEU A 303 -16.16 4.94 -11.49
N GLY A 304 -16.12 3.67 -11.89
CA GLY A 304 -14.89 2.93 -12.25
C GLY A 304 -14.46 1.84 -11.26
N ASN A 305 -15.10 1.74 -10.09
CA ASN A 305 -14.80 0.72 -9.08
C ASN A 305 -15.82 -0.43 -9.04
N ARG A 306 -17.02 -0.26 -9.63
CA ARG A 306 -17.85 -1.39 -10.05
C ARG A 306 -17.07 -2.14 -11.12
N GLY A 307 -16.68 -3.39 -10.86
CA GLY A 307 -15.96 -4.29 -11.77
C GLY A 307 -16.62 -4.57 -13.13
N GLY A 308 -17.58 -3.77 -13.56
CA GLY A 308 -18.13 -3.73 -14.90
C GLY A 308 -18.23 -2.29 -15.37
N SER A 309 -17.18 -1.79 -16.02
CA SER A 309 -17.51 -0.95 -17.18
C SER A 309 -18.14 -1.89 -18.23
N PRO A 310 -19.01 -1.42 -19.13
CA PRO A 310 -19.49 -2.21 -20.27
C PRO A 310 -18.36 -2.79 -21.15
N TRP A 311 -17.11 -2.40 -20.87
CA TRP A 311 -15.89 -2.75 -21.60
C TRP A 311 -14.90 -3.57 -20.75
N GLY A 312 -15.34 -4.13 -19.62
CA GLY A 312 -14.49 -4.86 -18.68
C GLY A 312 -13.79 -3.94 -17.67
N TRP A 313 -13.25 -4.57 -16.62
CA TRP A 313 -12.37 -4.07 -15.57
C TRP A 313 -11.77 -2.68 -15.86
N SER A 314 -11.97 -1.73 -14.94
CA SER A 314 -11.16 -0.50 -14.73
C SER A 314 -10.52 0.25 -15.92
N ALA A 315 -11.09 0.25 -17.13
CA ALA A 315 -10.54 0.96 -18.29
C ALA A 315 -10.33 2.47 -18.04
N GLY A 316 -11.11 3.07 -17.12
CA GLY A 316 -10.95 4.46 -16.69
C GLY A 316 -10.01 4.68 -15.49
N ALA A 317 -9.66 3.64 -14.72
CA ALA A 317 -8.68 3.77 -13.64
C ALA A 317 -7.27 4.01 -14.20
N MET A 318 -6.98 3.41 -15.37
CA MET A 318 -5.78 3.66 -16.16
C MET A 318 -5.95 4.83 -17.14
N GLY A 319 -6.79 5.84 -16.86
CA GLY A 319 -6.80 7.09 -17.61
C GLY A 319 -7.89 7.29 -18.64
N ARG A 320 -7.48 7.58 -19.88
CA ARG A 320 -8.44 7.85 -20.98
C ARG A 320 -9.00 6.56 -21.59
N GLY A 321 -8.71 5.38 -21.05
CA GLY A 321 -9.41 4.16 -21.44
C GLY A 321 -10.91 4.32 -21.15
N GLY A 322 -11.73 3.95 -22.13
CA GLY A 322 -13.17 4.27 -22.19
C GLY A 322 -13.50 5.64 -22.80
N THR A 323 -12.53 6.52 -23.04
CA THR A 323 -12.75 7.83 -23.71
C THR A 323 -11.94 8.03 -24.99
N ARG A 324 -10.84 7.28 -25.17
CA ARG A 324 -10.02 7.28 -26.40
C ARG A 324 -9.83 5.86 -26.90
N PRO A 325 -10.16 5.55 -28.18
CA PRO A 325 -10.07 4.19 -28.73
C PRO A 325 -8.70 3.54 -28.54
N GLY A 326 -7.61 4.26 -28.84
CA GLY A 326 -6.24 3.72 -28.68
C GLY A 326 -5.88 3.39 -27.23
N ALA A 327 -6.24 4.25 -26.27
CA ALA A 327 -5.99 3.99 -24.85
C ALA A 327 -6.82 2.80 -24.34
N THR A 328 -8.08 2.69 -24.78
CA THR A 328 -8.93 1.53 -24.48
C THR A 328 -8.34 0.24 -25.06
N GLN A 329 -7.80 0.30 -26.28
CA GLN A 329 -7.20 -0.87 -26.92
C GLN A 329 -5.93 -1.30 -26.19
N SER A 330 -4.99 -0.39 -25.91
CA SER A 330 -3.79 -0.71 -25.14
C SER A 330 -4.12 -1.31 -23.76
N TYR A 331 -5.17 -0.80 -23.10
CA TYR A 331 -5.68 -1.38 -21.86
C TYR A 331 -6.12 -2.83 -22.06
N ARG A 332 -6.95 -3.10 -23.07
CA ARG A 332 -7.46 -4.45 -23.37
C ARG A 332 -6.34 -5.40 -23.74
N ASP A 333 -5.41 -4.96 -24.57
CA ASP A 333 -4.25 -5.76 -24.98
C ASP A 333 -3.39 -6.12 -23.77
N ALA A 334 -3.19 -5.19 -22.84
CA ALA A 334 -2.47 -5.46 -21.59
C ALA A 334 -3.23 -6.42 -20.66
N VAL A 335 -4.55 -6.32 -20.59
CA VAL A 335 -5.40 -7.25 -19.83
C VAL A 335 -5.44 -8.64 -20.46
N GLN A 336 -5.41 -8.74 -21.78
CA GLN A 336 -5.45 -10.02 -22.47
C GLN A 336 -4.07 -10.71 -22.45
N SER A 337 -3.01 -9.97 -22.76
CA SER A 337 -1.64 -10.50 -22.80
C SER A 337 -1.00 -10.64 -21.41
N GLY A 338 -1.44 -9.85 -20.42
CA GLY A 338 -0.74 -9.69 -19.14
C GLY A 338 0.51 -8.81 -19.21
N THR A 339 0.88 -8.30 -20.37
CA THR A 339 2.04 -7.42 -20.55
C THR A 339 1.61 -5.95 -20.52
N ARG A 340 2.25 -5.14 -19.67
CA ARG A 340 1.99 -3.69 -19.57
C ARG A 340 3.11 -2.91 -20.26
N ASP A 341 2.75 -1.83 -20.94
CA ASP A 341 3.71 -0.79 -21.35
C ASP A 341 3.78 0.29 -20.27
N ILE A 342 4.89 0.34 -19.54
CA ILE A 342 5.06 1.31 -18.44
C ILE A 342 5.17 2.76 -18.92
N LEU A 343 5.44 3.01 -20.21
CA LEU A 343 5.45 4.36 -20.77
C LEU A 343 4.07 4.80 -21.24
N ASN A 344 3.17 3.86 -21.51
CA ASN A 344 1.80 4.16 -21.90
C ASN A 344 0.92 4.41 -20.67
N PRO A 345 0.40 5.63 -20.45
CA PRO A 345 -0.43 5.95 -19.28
C PRO A 345 -1.72 5.14 -19.17
N ALA A 346 -2.13 4.44 -20.24
CA ALA A 346 -3.28 3.54 -20.31
C ALA A 346 -3.03 2.16 -19.65
N THR A 347 -1.78 1.84 -19.39
CA THR A 347 -1.34 0.54 -18.85
C THR A 347 -0.48 0.68 -17.58
N GLN A 348 -0.33 1.91 -17.08
CA GLN A 348 0.40 2.22 -15.85
C GLN A 348 -0.39 1.85 -14.59
N THR A 349 0.30 1.36 -13.56
CA THR A 349 -0.25 1.24 -12.21
C THR A 349 -0.61 2.63 -11.65
N ALA A 350 -1.40 2.68 -10.58
CA ALA A 350 -1.75 3.95 -9.94
C ALA A 350 -0.51 4.72 -9.45
N GLY A 351 0.50 4.02 -8.91
CA GLY A 351 1.78 4.61 -8.49
C GLY A 351 2.59 5.17 -9.66
N GLU A 352 2.80 4.36 -10.69
CA GLU A 352 3.48 4.77 -11.94
C GLU A 352 2.81 6.01 -12.55
N ARG A 353 1.47 6.03 -12.54
CA ARG A 353 0.67 7.12 -13.11
C ARG A 353 0.75 8.41 -12.32
N ARG A 354 0.72 8.34 -10.99
CA ARG A 354 0.93 9.52 -10.11
C ARG A 354 2.30 10.13 -10.37
N PHE A 355 3.33 9.28 -10.46
CA PHE A 355 4.69 9.72 -10.78
C PHE A 355 4.78 10.34 -12.17
N HIS A 356 4.27 9.66 -13.21
CA HIS A 356 4.30 10.15 -14.59
C HIS A 356 3.56 11.48 -14.74
N GLN A 357 2.40 11.64 -14.11
CA GLN A 357 1.65 12.90 -14.13
C GLN A 357 2.42 14.04 -13.44
N SER A 358 3.03 13.76 -12.30
CA SER A 358 3.87 14.74 -11.58
C SER A 358 5.09 15.16 -12.42
N TYR A 359 5.76 14.19 -13.04
CA TYR A 359 6.87 14.41 -13.97
C TYR A 359 6.45 15.31 -15.15
N LEU A 360 5.37 14.96 -15.86
CA LEU A 360 4.88 15.75 -16.99
C LEU A 360 4.46 17.17 -16.58
N ALA A 361 3.86 17.33 -15.40
CA ALA A 361 3.48 18.64 -14.88
C ALA A 361 4.70 19.50 -14.54
N HIS A 362 5.73 18.90 -13.94
CA HIS A 362 7.02 19.55 -13.66
C HIS A 362 7.73 19.97 -14.95
N GLU A 363 7.86 19.07 -15.92
CA GLU A 363 8.45 19.36 -17.24
C GLU A 363 7.71 20.47 -17.98
N ALA A 364 6.38 20.48 -17.91
CA ALA A 364 5.58 21.57 -18.47
C ALA A 364 5.90 22.90 -17.78
N ALA A 365 5.95 22.93 -16.46
CA ALA A 365 6.22 24.15 -15.68
C ALA A 365 7.65 24.69 -15.88
N VAL A 366 8.64 23.81 -16.03
CA VAL A 366 10.03 24.14 -16.40
C VAL A 366 10.09 24.75 -17.80
N ALA A 367 9.33 24.17 -18.75
CA ALA A 367 9.21 24.70 -20.11
C ALA A 367 8.30 25.94 -20.23
N GLY A 368 7.86 26.54 -19.11
CA GLY A 368 6.98 27.72 -19.11
C GLY A 368 5.55 27.47 -19.59
N ARG A 369 5.14 26.20 -19.71
CA ARG A 369 3.80 25.77 -20.12
C ARG A 369 2.93 25.47 -18.90
N ASN A 370 1.62 25.67 -19.02
CA ASN A 370 0.67 25.30 -17.98
C ASN A 370 0.12 23.88 -18.23
N PRO A 371 0.37 22.91 -17.33
CA PRO A 371 -0.14 21.54 -17.52
C PRO A 371 -1.66 21.41 -17.33
N PHE A 372 -2.33 22.44 -16.80
CA PHE A 372 -3.76 22.43 -16.50
C PHE A 372 -4.63 23.11 -17.57
N GLY A 373 -4.03 23.73 -18.59
CA GLY A 373 -4.75 24.37 -19.69
C GLY A 373 -3.94 25.42 -20.44
N ASN A 374 -4.61 26.28 -21.19
CA ASN A 374 -3.95 27.22 -22.11
C ASN A 374 -3.60 28.58 -21.46
N ARG A 375 -4.01 28.81 -20.21
CA ARG A 375 -3.72 30.05 -19.50
C ARG A 375 -2.32 30.03 -18.89
N LEU A 376 -1.79 31.21 -18.54
CA LEU A 376 -0.54 31.31 -17.80
C LEU A 376 -0.63 30.56 -16.45
N LEU A 377 0.49 29.94 -16.08
CA LEU A 377 0.64 29.23 -14.82
C LEU A 377 0.78 30.23 -13.67
N THR A 378 -0.07 30.13 -12.64
CA THR A 378 0.01 31.03 -11.48
C THR A 378 1.14 30.61 -10.52
N ALA A 379 1.57 31.53 -9.66
CA ALA A 379 2.58 31.24 -8.64
C ALA A 379 2.16 30.07 -7.71
N LYS A 380 0.90 30.05 -7.26
CA LYS A 380 0.35 28.98 -6.41
C LYS A 380 0.35 27.63 -7.11
N GLU A 381 0.06 27.59 -8.41
CA GLU A 381 0.10 26.34 -9.18
C GLU A 381 1.52 25.84 -9.42
N ARG A 382 2.48 26.75 -9.63
CA ARG A 382 3.89 26.38 -9.73
C ARG A 382 4.39 25.78 -8.42
N GLU A 383 4.07 26.41 -7.30
CA GLU A 383 4.42 25.89 -5.97
C GLU A 383 3.79 24.50 -5.70
N LEU A 384 2.52 24.31 -6.11
CA LEU A 384 1.84 23.02 -6.02
C LEU A 384 2.57 21.94 -6.84
N ILE A 385 2.94 22.24 -8.09
CA ILE A 385 3.67 21.31 -8.96
C ILE A 385 5.01 20.93 -8.35
N ASP A 386 5.78 21.93 -7.87
CA ASP A 386 7.10 21.71 -7.28
C ASP A 386 7.03 20.90 -5.97
N ARG A 387 5.97 21.11 -5.18
CA ARG A 387 5.72 20.30 -3.98
C ARG A 387 5.38 18.86 -4.34
N GLN A 388 4.43 18.65 -5.25
CA GLN A 388 4.03 17.31 -5.71
C GLN A 388 5.20 16.55 -6.34
N TRP A 389 6.07 17.23 -7.07
CA TRP A 389 7.26 16.62 -7.66
C TRP A 389 8.26 16.17 -6.58
N ARG A 390 8.56 17.03 -5.61
CA ARG A 390 9.43 16.68 -4.48
C ARG A 390 8.88 15.51 -3.66
N GLU A 391 7.58 15.45 -3.45
CA GLU A 391 6.93 14.33 -2.76
C GLU A 391 7.12 13.01 -3.53
N GLN A 392 7.03 13.02 -4.86
CA GLN A 392 7.28 11.83 -5.68
C GLN A 392 8.76 11.38 -5.64
N LEU A 393 9.71 12.33 -5.67
CA LEU A 393 11.12 12.01 -5.50
C LEU A 393 11.43 11.45 -4.11
N ALA A 394 10.82 12.02 -3.07
CA ALA A 394 10.92 11.50 -1.71
C ALA A 394 10.30 10.09 -1.61
N PHE A 395 9.18 9.83 -2.28
CA PHE A 395 8.56 8.50 -2.32
C PHE A 395 9.50 7.46 -2.95
N LEU A 396 10.16 7.78 -4.06
CA LEU A 396 11.18 6.91 -4.65
C LEU A 396 12.26 6.56 -3.63
N ASN A 397 12.70 7.51 -2.82
CA ASN A 397 13.75 7.29 -1.83
C ASN A 397 13.25 6.74 -0.48
N SER A 398 11.94 6.71 -0.25
CA SER A 398 11.33 6.38 1.06
C SER A 398 11.42 4.91 1.45
N GLY A 399 11.76 4.05 0.49
CA GLY A 399 11.82 2.62 0.71
C GLY A 399 10.48 1.92 1.01
N ARG A 400 9.36 2.61 0.77
CA ARG A 400 8.03 2.02 0.83
C ARG A 400 7.83 1.01 -0.30
N GLU A 401 7.11 -0.07 -0.01
CA GLU A 401 6.70 -1.07 -0.99
C GLU A 401 5.82 -0.40 -2.07
N GLY A 402 6.20 -0.56 -3.35
CA GLY A 402 5.66 0.20 -4.49
C GLY A 402 6.63 1.23 -5.09
N ALA A 403 7.60 1.74 -4.31
CA ALA A 403 8.64 2.63 -4.85
C ALA A 403 9.48 1.94 -5.94
N ALA A 404 9.74 0.63 -5.80
CA ALA A 404 10.47 -0.16 -6.78
C ALA A 404 9.77 -0.23 -8.15
N GLN A 405 8.43 -0.35 -8.18
CA GLN A 405 7.67 -0.31 -9.43
C GLN A 405 7.83 1.05 -10.12
N VAL A 406 7.75 2.13 -9.34
CA VAL A 406 7.90 3.50 -9.86
C VAL A 406 9.34 3.78 -10.30
N ARG A 407 10.37 3.19 -9.67
CA ARG A 407 11.78 3.34 -10.09
C ARG A 407 12.00 2.90 -11.53
N ALA A 408 11.40 1.79 -11.97
CA ALA A 408 11.55 1.31 -13.34
C ALA A 408 11.08 2.35 -14.36
N LEU A 409 9.95 3.02 -14.07
CA LEU A 409 9.47 4.13 -14.87
C LEU A 409 10.40 5.35 -14.78
N ALA A 410 10.87 5.70 -13.58
CA ALA A 410 11.78 6.84 -13.37
C ALA A 410 13.08 6.69 -14.18
N ILE A 411 13.66 5.49 -14.25
CA ILE A 411 14.83 5.17 -15.08
C ILE A 411 14.50 5.37 -16.57
N LYS A 412 13.35 4.85 -17.04
CA LYS A 412 12.94 5.01 -18.44
C LYS A 412 12.66 6.45 -18.83
N LEU A 413 12.25 7.29 -17.88
CA LEU A 413 12.05 8.74 -18.07
C LEU A 413 13.34 9.56 -17.88
N GLY A 414 14.47 8.94 -17.52
CA GLY A 414 15.75 9.61 -17.32
C GLY A 414 15.84 10.46 -16.04
N VAL A 415 15.04 10.14 -15.03
CA VAL A 415 15.04 10.83 -13.72
C VAL A 415 16.08 10.22 -12.76
N LEU A 416 16.30 8.91 -12.86
CA LEU A 416 17.33 8.13 -12.18
C LEU A 416 18.28 7.56 -13.24
#